data_AF-A0A3C1S7G0-F1
#
_entry.id   AF-A0A3C1S7G0-F1
#
_cell.length_a   1.000
_cell.length_b   1.000
_cell.length_c   1.000
_cell.angle_alpha   90.00
_cell.angle_beta   90.00
_cell.angle_gamma   90.00
#
_symmetry.space_group_name_H-M   'P 1'
#
loop_
_entity.id
_entity.type
_entity.pdbx_description
1 polymer ?
#
loop_
_entity_poly.entity_id
_entity_poly.type
_entity_poly.pdbx_seq_one_letter_code
_entity_poly.pdbx_strand_id
1 'polypeptide(L)'
;MKKNKRESLPEEFRSIEEAAKFWDTHSLADYEDLQSDTDFEVELKSEKNYFAVEKELSADIDKLAHIKGILPETLVNLWLREKILEYQL
;
A
#
# COMPACT_ATOMS: atom_id res chain seq x y z
N MET A 1 0.93 -3.41 -35.70
CA MET A 1 -0.22 -3.85 -34.88
C MET A 1 -1.41 -2.99 -35.25
N LYS A 2 -2.61 -3.57 -35.42
CA LYS A 2 -3.81 -2.81 -35.81
C LYS A 2 -4.14 -1.81 -34.70
N LYS A 3 -4.09 -0.51 -34.99
CA LYS A 3 -4.63 0.52 -34.09
C LYS A 3 -6.14 0.26 -34.02
N ASN A 4 -6.60 -0.39 -32.97
CA ASN A 4 -8.01 -0.38 -32.62
C ASN A 4 -8.42 1.09 -32.42
N LYS A 5 -9.63 1.43 -32.83
CA LYS A 5 -10.16 2.80 -32.75
C LYS A 5 -10.38 3.14 -31.27
N ARG A 6 -9.35 3.64 -30.58
CA ARG A 6 -9.46 4.12 -29.20
C ARG A 6 -10.34 5.37 -29.17
N GLU A 7 -11.16 5.51 -28.13
CA GLU A 7 -11.94 6.74 -27.93
C GLU A 7 -11.00 7.93 -27.69
N SER A 8 -11.39 9.11 -28.15
CA SER A 8 -10.58 10.30 -27.97
C SER A 8 -10.52 10.69 -26.49
N LEU A 9 -9.32 10.97 -25.99
CA LEU A 9 -9.15 11.52 -24.65
C LEU A 9 -9.74 12.94 -24.61
N PRO A 10 -10.62 13.27 -23.65
CA PRO A 10 -11.09 14.65 -23.47
C PRO A 10 -9.92 15.59 -23.16
N GLU A 11 -9.99 16.84 -23.63
CA GLU A 11 -9.00 17.87 -23.29
C GLU A 11 -8.98 18.17 -21.78
N GLU A 12 -10.17 18.18 -21.15
CA GLU A 12 -10.35 18.32 -19.71
C GLU A 12 -11.51 17.43 -19.24
N PHE A 13 -11.39 16.88 -18.04
CA PHE A 13 -12.51 16.27 -17.31
C PHE A 13 -13.18 17.32 -16.43
N ARG A 14 -14.52 17.28 -16.33
CA ARG A 14 -15.30 18.22 -15.52
C ARG A 14 -15.22 17.92 -14.04
N SER A 15 -14.85 16.69 -13.66
CA SER A 15 -14.59 16.29 -12.27
C SER A 15 -13.68 15.06 -12.18
N ILE A 16 -13.17 14.79 -10.97
CA ILE A 16 -12.36 13.59 -10.69
C ILE A 16 -13.19 12.31 -10.91
N GLU A 17 -14.47 12.31 -10.56
CA GLU A 17 -15.37 11.16 -10.75
C GLU A 17 -15.63 10.85 -12.23
N GLU A 18 -15.68 11.88 -13.07
CA GLU A 18 -15.77 11.69 -14.52
C GLU A 18 -14.48 11.06 -15.08
N ALA A 19 -13.31 11.57 -14.65
CA ALA A 19 -12.03 11.00 -15.03
C ALA A 19 -11.90 9.53 -14.59
N ALA A 20 -12.31 9.22 -13.35
CA ALA A 20 -12.33 7.86 -12.83
C ALA A 20 -13.21 6.93 -13.69
N LYS A 21 -14.45 7.34 -13.99
CA LYS A 21 -15.36 6.55 -14.85
C LYS A 21 -14.81 6.30 -16.26
N PHE A 22 -14.09 7.26 -16.81
CA PHE A 22 -13.42 7.08 -18.10
C PHE A 22 -12.35 5.99 -18.00
N TRP A 23 -11.46 6.10 -17.00
CA TRP A 23 -10.36 5.15 -16.79
C TRP A 23 -10.79 3.77 -16.26
N ASP A 24 -12.00 3.61 -15.73
CA ASP A 24 -12.57 2.29 -15.39
C ASP A 24 -12.64 1.34 -16.60
N THR A 25 -12.74 1.91 -17.82
CA THR A 25 -12.91 1.15 -19.06
C THR A 25 -11.80 1.37 -20.09
N HIS A 26 -10.90 2.31 -19.83
CA HIS A 26 -9.80 2.68 -20.73
C HIS A 26 -8.45 2.38 -20.08
N SER A 27 -7.48 1.84 -20.82
CA SER A 27 -6.13 1.64 -20.30
C SER A 27 -5.29 2.90 -20.54
N LEU A 28 -4.55 3.35 -19.53
CA LEU A 28 -3.56 4.44 -19.69
C LEU A 28 -2.54 4.13 -20.80
N ALA A 29 -2.16 2.86 -20.95
CA ALA A 29 -1.22 2.42 -21.99
C ALA A 29 -1.74 2.67 -23.41
N ASP A 30 -3.06 2.73 -23.61
CA ASP A 30 -3.65 3.05 -24.91
C ASP A 30 -3.45 4.51 -25.32
N TYR A 31 -2.95 5.38 -24.43
CA TYR A 31 -2.77 6.82 -24.65
C TYR A 31 -1.33 7.30 -24.40
N GLU A 32 -0.35 6.39 -24.42
CA GLU A 32 1.07 6.69 -24.14
C GLU A 32 1.64 7.83 -25.00
N ASP A 33 1.21 7.95 -26.26
CA ASP A 33 1.62 9.03 -27.17
C ASP A 33 1.06 10.42 -26.84
N LEU A 34 0.11 10.50 -25.90
CA LEU A 34 -0.44 11.74 -25.38
C LEU A 34 0.12 12.10 -23.99
N GLN A 35 0.92 11.22 -23.38
CA GLN A 35 1.51 11.45 -22.07
C GLN A 35 2.79 12.27 -22.18
N SER A 36 3.15 12.98 -21.11
CA SER A 36 4.40 13.70 -20.98
C SER A 36 5.22 13.15 -19.81
N ASP A 37 6.51 12.94 -20.03
CA ASP A 37 7.44 12.57 -18.96
C ASP A 37 7.36 13.60 -17.82
N THR A 38 7.16 13.11 -16.59
CA THR A 38 6.97 13.94 -15.40
C THR A 38 7.74 13.33 -14.23
N ASP A 39 8.56 14.15 -13.59
CA ASP A 39 9.26 13.78 -12.35
C ASP A 39 8.35 14.04 -11.14
N PHE A 40 8.28 13.08 -10.22
CA PHE A 40 7.59 13.23 -8.94
C PHE A 40 8.40 12.55 -7.83
N GLU A 41 8.34 13.14 -6.63
CA GLU A 41 8.97 12.58 -5.43
C GLU A 41 7.92 11.92 -4.54
N VAL A 42 8.22 10.71 -4.07
CA VAL A 42 7.40 9.99 -3.08
C VAL A 42 8.22 9.82 -1.81
N GLU A 43 7.77 10.45 -0.72
CA GLU A 43 8.38 10.25 0.59
C GLU A 43 7.77 9.01 1.26
N LEU A 44 8.49 7.89 1.23
CA LEU A 44 8.11 6.68 1.97
C LEU A 44 8.49 6.86 3.46
N LYS A 45 7.57 7.39 4.26
CA LYS A 45 7.82 7.76 5.67
C LYS A 45 8.02 6.59 6.64
N SER A 46 7.83 5.34 6.25
CA SER A 46 7.98 4.20 7.16
C SER A 46 8.80 3.07 6.53
N GLU A 47 10.02 2.88 7.03
CA GLU A 47 10.74 1.62 6.86
C GLU A 47 10.23 0.65 7.92
N LYS A 48 9.47 -0.37 7.48
CA LYS A 48 9.04 -1.47 8.34
C LYS A 48 9.93 -2.69 8.09
N ASN A 49 10.47 -3.27 9.17
CA ASN A 49 11.13 -4.57 9.12
C ASN A 49 10.10 -5.66 9.46
N TYR A 50 9.99 -6.66 8.59
CA TYR A 50 9.08 -7.78 8.79
C TYR A 50 9.86 -9.03 9.16
N PHE A 51 9.41 -9.69 10.23
CA PHE A 51 9.92 -10.98 10.67
C PHE A 51 8.81 -12.03 10.51
N ALA A 52 9.16 -13.20 9.98
CA ALA A 52 8.24 -14.31 9.91
C ALA A 52 7.92 -14.81 11.33
N VAL A 53 6.64 -15.03 11.61
CA VAL A 53 6.13 -15.60 12.85
C VAL A 53 5.32 -16.84 12.50
N GLU A 54 5.43 -17.90 13.31
CA GLU A 54 4.63 -19.10 13.14
C GLU A 54 3.13 -18.79 13.18
N LYS A 55 2.34 -19.50 12.38
CA LYS A 55 0.91 -19.20 12.17
C LYS A 55 0.12 -19.29 13.48
N GLU A 56 0.35 -20.35 14.24
CA GLU A 56 -0.31 -20.61 15.51
C GLU A 56 0.06 -19.53 16.54
N LEU A 57 1.34 -19.16 16.59
CA LEU A 57 1.83 -18.08 17.46
C LEU A 57 1.22 -16.72 17.08
N SER A 58 1.12 -16.41 15.79
CA SER A 58 0.45 -15.19 15.31
C SER A 58 -1.00 -15.14 15.78
N ALA A 59 -1.72 -16.26 15.70
CA ALA A 59 -3.11 -16.32 16.16
C ALA A 59 -3.25 -16.07 17.67
N ASP A 60 -2.28 -16.52 18.47
CA ASP A 60 -2.28 -16.27 19.91
C ASP A 60 -1.88 -14.83 20.26
N ILE A 61 -0.93 -14.24 19.51
CA ILE A 61 -0.61 -12.81 19.59
C ILE A 61 -1.85 -11.96 19.30
N ASP A 62 -2.60 -12.28 18.24
CA ASP A 62 -3.81 -11.54 17.85
C ASP A 62 -4.88 -11.58 18.95
N LYS A 63 -5.16 -12.77 19.50
CA LYS A 63 -6.10 -12.93 20.62
C LYS A 63 -5.67 -12.10 21.82
N LEU A 64 -4.40 -12.16 22.19
CA LEU A 64 -3.91 -11.47 23.38
C LEU A 64 -3.89 -9.95 23.19
N ALA A 65 -3.49 -9.48 22.01
CA ALA A 65 -3.54 -8.06 21.66
C ALA A 65 -4.98 -7.53 21.72
N HIS A 66 -5.95 -8.31 21.21
CA HIS A 66 -7.37 -8.00 21.30
C HIS A 66 -7.86 -7.88 22.75
N ILE A 67 -7.54 -8.86 23.60
CA ILE A 67 -7.88 -8.82 25.03
C ILE A 67 -7.26 -7.59 25.73
N LYS A 68 -6.05 -7.20 25.31
CA LYS A 68 -5.34 -6.03 25.86
C LYS A 68 -5.78 -4.69 25.24
N GLY A 69 -6.64 -4.69 24.22
CA GLY A 69 -7.09 -3.49 23.54
C GLY A 69 -5.98 -2.74 22.77
N ILE A 70 -4.95 -3.45 22.31
CA ILE A 70 -3.82 -2.88 21.54
C ILE A 70 -3.62 -3.61 20.23
N LEU A 71 -2.82 -3.04 19.32
CA LEU A 71 -2.47 -3.70 18.06
C LEU A 71 -1.49 -4.86 18.30
N PRO A 72 -1.57 -5.95 17.51
CA PRO A 72 -0.57 -7.03 17.52
C PRO A 72 0.86 -6.51 17.34
N GLU A 73 1.06 -5.55 16.43
CA GLU A 73 2.35 -4.87 16.21
C GLU A 73 2.87 -4.18 17.49
N THR A 74 1.99 -3.53 18.26
CA THR A 74 2.36 -2.90 19.53
C THR A 74 2.78 -3.95 20.56
N LEU A 75 2.01 -5.03 20.69
CA LEU A 75 2.30 -6.10 21.64
C LEU A 75 3.65 -6.76 21.34
N VAL A 76 3.90 -7.12 20.08
CA VAL A 76 5.15 -7.74 19.64
C VAL A 76 6.34 -6.82 19.88
N ASN A 77 6.22 -5.53 19.54
CA ASN A 77 7.30 -4.57 19.77
C ASN A 77 7.65 -4.38 21.26
N LEU A 78 6.65 -4.38 22.15
CA LEU A 78 6.88 -4.31 23.60
C LEU A 78 7.67 -5.53 24.08
N TRP A 79 7.22 -6.74 23.72
CA TRP A 79 7.90 -7.98 24.11
C TRP A 79 9.32 -8.10 23.56
N LEU A 80 9.53 -7.77 22.28
CA LEU A 80 10.86 -7.81 21.69
C LEU A 80 11.81 -6.83 22.39
N ARG A 81 11.32 -5.63 22.75
CA ARG A 81 12.11 -4.65 23.50
C ARG A 81 12.49 -5.16 24.89
N GLU A 82 11.53 -5.72 25.63
CA GLU A 82 11.77 -6.34 26.93
C GLU A 82 12.82 -7.46 26.82
N LYS A 83 12.69 -8.35 25.84
CA LYS A 83 13.64 -9.44 25.62
C LYS A 83 15.03 -8.97 25.23
N ILE A 84 15.15 -7.98 24.35
CA ILE A 84 16.46 -7.43 23.99
C ILE A 84 17.16 -6.84 25.22
N LEU A 85 16.43 -6.11 26.07
CA LEU A 85 16.98 -5.54 27.30
C LEU A 85 17.50 -6.61 28.28
N GLU A 86 16.81 -7.75 28.39
CA GLU A 86 17.26 -8.88 29.24
C GLU A 86 18.65 -9.43 28.83
N TYR A 87 18.98 -9.42 27.53
CA TYR A 87 20.27 -9.93 27.01
C TYR A 87 21.38 -8.88 26.93
N GLN A 88 21.09 -7.62 27.27
CA GLN A 88 22.07 -6.53 27.29
C GLN A 88 22.66 -6.27 28.69
N LEU A 89 22.21 -7.05 29.69
CA LEU A 89 22.72 -7.08 31.07
C LEU A 89 23.63 -8.28 31.28
#